data_AF-A0A349VKL6-F1
#
_entry.id   AF-A0A349VKL6-F1
#
_cell.length_a   1.000
_cell.length_b   1.000
_cell.length_c   1.000
_cell.angle_alpha   90.00
_cell.angle_beta   90.00
_cell.angle_gamma   90.00
#
_symmetry.space_group_name_H-M   'P 1'
#
loop_
_entity.id
_entity.type
_entity.pdbx_description
1 polymer ?
#
loop_
_entity_poly.entity_id
_entity_poly.type
_entity_poly.pdbx_seq_one_letter_code
_entity_poly.pdbx_strand_id
1 'polypeptide(L)'
;STYATWWIRQAITRAIADQSRTIRMPVHMVDAMGKLRNLSREFLQENGREPSVEELAECSGMPLDDVCCIERMAHRLVSLDQPLGESEENA
;
A
#
# COMPACT_ATOMS: atom_id res chain seq x y z
N SER A 1 -8.15 -27.68 -17.49
CA SER A 1 -7.30 -26.88 -16.59
C SER A 1 -7.85 -25.50 -16.22
N THR A 2 -8.95 -25.03 -16.81
CA THR A 2 -9.48 -23.65 -16.62
C THR A 2 -10.05 -23.37 -15.21
N TYR A 3 -10.66 -24.37 -14.58
CA TYR A 3 -11.27 -24.23 -13.24
C TYR A 3 -10.24 -24.20 -12.11
N ALA A 4 -9.22 -25.06 -12.21
CA ALA A 4 -8.16 -25.14 -11.21
C ALA A 4 -7.38 -23.83 -11.09
N THR A 5 -7.10 -23.15 -12.21
CA THR A 5 -6.37 -21.87 -12.23
C THR A 5 -7.08 -20.79 -11.42
N TRP A 6 -8.41 -20.73 -11.46
CA TRP A 6 -9.19 -19.75 -10.70
C TRP A 6 -9.03 -19.95 -9.19
N TRP A 7 -9.16 -21.19 -8.72
CA TRP A 7 -9.01 -21.52 -7.31
C TRP A 7 -7.59 -21.35 -6.80
N ILE A 8 -6.60 -21.72 -7.62
CA ILE A 8 -5.19 -21.51 -7.30
C ILE A 8 -4.91 -20.01 -7.15
N ARG A 9 -5.34 -19.18 -8.11
CA ARG A 9 -5.17 -17.73 -8.05
C ARG A 9 -5.89 -17.13 -6.83
N GLN A 10 -7.15 -17.50 -6.60
CA GLN A 10 -7.94 -16.99 -5.48
C GLN A 10 -7.30 -17.32 -4.13
N ALA A 11 -6.86 -18.57 -3.93
CA ALA A 11 -6.23 -19.03 -2.70
C ALA A 11 -4.92 -18.29 -2.43
N ILE A 12 -4.08 -18.12 -3.45
CA ILE A 12 -2.80 -17.39 -3.33
C ILE A 12 -3.05 -15.92 -2.99
N THR A 13 -3.92 -15.22 -3.74
CA THR A 13 -4.23 -13.81 -3.49
C THR A 13 -4.75 -13.59 -2.07
N ARG A 14 -5.64 -14.46 -1.60
CA ARG A 14 -6.17 -14.41 -0.24
C ARG A 14 -5.10 -14.65 0.81
N ALA A 15 -4.27 -15.68 0.63
CA ALA A 15 -3.17 -15.97 1.56
C ALA A 15 -2.19 -14.80 1.66
N ILE A 16 -1.87 -14.14 0.54
CA ILE A 16 -1.03 -12.94 0.51
C ILE A 16 -1.71 -11.79 1.28
N ALA A 17 -3.00 -11.52 1.05
CA ALA A 17 -3.71 -10.45 1.76
C ALA A 17 -3.74 -10.68 3.28
N ASP A 18 -3.92 -11.93 3.71
CA ASP A 18 -4.04 -12.28 5.13
C ASP A 18 -2.68 -12.39 5.86
N GLN A 19 -1.59 -12.74 5.16
CA GLN A 19 -0.31 -13.12 5.80
C GLN A 19 0.91 -12.28 5.39
N SER A 20 0.82 -11.42 4.36
CA SER A 20 2.00 -10.70 3.84
C SER A 20 2.55 -9.60 4.76
N ARG A 21 1.78 -9.16 5.76
CA ARG A 21 2.19 -8.10 6.69
C ARG A 21 2.38 -8.66 8.08
N THR A 22 3.41 -8.18 8.78
CA THR A 22 3.69 -8.52 10.19
C THR A 22 2.50 -8.18 11.09
N ILE A 23 1.83 -7.05 10.83
CA ILE A 23 0.57 -6.69 11.46
C ILE A 23 -0.55 -6.96 10.46
N ARG A 24 -1.48 -7.86 10.82
CA ARG A 24 -2.58 -8.28 9.97
C ARG A 24 -3.52 -7.11 9.67
N MET A 25 -3.81 -6.91 8.39
CA MET A 25 -4.74 -5.90 7.90
C MET A 25 -6.03 -6.55 7.37
N PRO A 26 -7.22 -5.97 7.59
CA PRO A 26 -8.44 -6.44 6.95
C PRO A 26 -8.37 -6.37 5.41
N VAL A 27 -8.98 -7.34 4.71
CA VAL A 27 -8.93 -7.43 3.24
C VAL A 27 -9.44 -6.17 2.55
N HIS A 28 -10.54 -5.58 3.02
CA HIS A 28 -11.10 -4.34 2.44
C HIS A 28 -10.11 -3.16 2.52
N MET A 29 -9.25 -3.13 3.54
CA MET A 29 -8.20 -2.10 3.65
C MET A 29 -7.07 -2.34 2.65
N VAL A 30 -6.71 -3.61 2.39
CA VAL A 30 -5.75 -3.98 1.36
C VAL A 30 -6.26 -3.64 -0.04
N ASP A 31 -7.54 -3.90 -0.29
CA ASP A 31 -8.19 -3.54 -1.54
C ASP A 31 -8.23 -2.01 -1.73
N ALA A 32 -8.55 -1.25 -0.68
CA ALA A 32 -8.53 0.21 -0.71
C ALA A 32 -7.13 0.78 -0.97
N MET A 33 -6.09 0.26 -0.32
CA MET A 33 -4.69 0.60 -0.62
C MET A 33 -4.32 0.30 -2.07
N GLY A 34 -4.75 -0.85 -2.60
CA GLY A 34 -4.49 -1.22 -3.99
C GLY A 34 -5.12 -0.25 -4.99
N LYS A 35 -6.36 0.19 -4.73
CA LYS A 35 -7.06 1.21 -5.52
C LYS A 35 -6.34 2.55 -5.48
N LEU A 36 -6.01 3.05 -4.30
CA LEU A 36 -5.27 4.31 -4.13
C LEU A 36 -3.91 4.27 -4.84
N ARG A 37 -3.19 3.14 -4.77
CA ARG A 37 -1.91 3.00 -5.46
C ARG A 37 -2.05 3.01 -6.98
N ASN A 38 -3.12 2.41 -7.53
CA ASN A 38 -3.38 2.47 -8.96
C ASN A 38 -3.75 3.89 -9.40
N LEU A 39 -4.63 4.57 -8.66
CA LEU A 39 -5.00 5.97 -8.91
C LEU A 39 -3.79 6.90 -8.83
N SER A 40 -2.92 6.72 -7.83
CA SER A 40 -1.69 7.51 -7.70
C SER A 40 -0.77 7.33 -8.91
N ARG A 41 -0.65 6.10 -9.41
CA ARG A 41 0.13 5.80 -10.63
C ARG A 41 -0.49 6.39 -11.90
N GLU A 42 -1.81 6.34 -12.03
CA GLU A 42 -2.54 6.98 -13.13
C GLU A 42 -2.35 8.49 -13.09
N PHE A 43 -2.50 9.11 -11.92
CA PHE A 43 -2.27 10.54 -11.71
C PHE A 43 -0.84 10.96 -12.07
N LEU A 44 0.16 10.18 -11.64
CA LEU A 44 1.56 10.41 -11.96
C LEU A 44 1.81 10.37 -13.47
N GLN A 45 1.13 9.46 -14.18
CA GLN A 45 1.24 9.33 -15.63
C GLN A 45 0.61 10.52 -16.36
N GLU A 46 -0.49 11.06 -15.86
CA GLU A 46 -1.21 12.18 -16.49
C GLU A 46 -0.60 13.55 -16.16
N ASN A 47 -0.17 13.76 -14.92
CA ASN A 47 0.26 15.06 -14.40
C ASN A 47 1.78 15.20 -14.25
N GLY A 48 2.54 14.09 -14.37
CA GLY A 48 4.00 14.09 -14.26
C GLY A 48 4.54 14.36 -12.85
N ARG A 49 3.68 14.34 -11.83
CA ARG A 49 4.03 14.52 -10.41
C ARG A 49 3.22 13.57 -9.52
N GLU A 50 3.71 13.35 -8.30
CA GLU A 50 2.95 12.61 -7.30
C GLU A 50 1.72 13.42 -6.84
N PRO A 51 0.56 12.78 -6.62
CA PRO A 51 -0.63 13.46 -6.12
C PRO A 51 -0.53 13.78 -4.64
N SER A 52 -1.22 14.84 -4.20
CA SER A 52 -1.44 15.09 -2.77
C SER A 52 -2.53 14.18 -2.20
N VAL A 53 -2.66 14.14 -0.87
CA VAL A 53 -3.70 13.36 -0.18
C VAL A 53 -5.10 13.89 -0.51
N GLU A 54 -5.23 15.22 -0.63
CA GLU A 54 -6.45 15.91 -1.04
C GLU A 54 -6.86 15.51 -2.46
N GLU A 55 -5.91 15.53 -3.41
CA GLU A 55 -6.16 15.15 -4.80
C GLU A 55 -6.53 13.67 -4.92
N LEU A 56 -5.86 12.80 -4.16
CA LEU A 56 -6.24 11.38 -4.09
C LEU A 56 -7.64 11.17 -3.52
N ALA A 57 -8.04 11.95 -2.52
CA ALA A 57 -9.39 11.91 -1.96
C ALA A 57 -10.45 12.34 -2.99
N GLU A 58 -10.19 13.43 -3.73
CA GLU A 58 -11.05 13.88 -4.81
C GLU A 58 -11.15 12.86 -5.95
N CYS A 59 -10.03 12.30 -6.41
CA CYS A 59 -10.00 11.30 -7.47
C CYS A 59 -10.66 9.97 -7.06
N SER A 60 -10.50 9.56 -5.79
CA SER A 60 -11.05 8.30 -5.29
C SER A 60 -12.50 8.40 -4.80
N GLY A 61 -13.01 9.61 -4.57
CA GLY A 61 -14.33 9.86 -3.98
C GLY A 61 -14.46 9.42 -2.52
N MET A 62 -13.33 9.22 -1.83
CA MET A 62 -13.28 8.86 -0.41
C MET A 62 -13.06 10.11 0.45
N PRO A 63 -13.51 10.12 1.71
CA PRO A 63 -13.24 11.25 2.60
C PRO A 63 -11.75 11.35 2.89
N LEU A 64 -11.26 12.58 3.05
CA LEU A 64 -9.84 12.88 3.29
C LEU A 64 -9.26 12.08 4.47
N ASP A 65 -10.02 11.99 5.56
CA ASP A 65 -9.61 11.27 6.77
C ASP A 65 -9.35 9.79 6.50
N ASP A 66 -10.17 9.14 5.65
CA ASP A 66 -9.99 7.73 5.31
C ASP A 66 -8.75 7.54 4.43
N VAL A 67 -8.53 8.40 3.45
CA VAL A 67 -7.33 8.36 2.60
C VAL A 67 -6.07 8.56 3.45
N CYS A 68 -6.09 9.53 4.37
CA CYS A 68 -5.00 9.76 5.31
C CYS A 68 -4.75 8.53 6.21
N CYS A 69 -5.81 7.91 6.74
CA CYS A 69 -5.69 6.68 7.52
C CYS A 69 -5.06 5.56 6.70
N ILE A 70 -5.52 5.36 5.46
CA ILE A 70 -5.03 4.29 4.58
C ILE A 70 -3.55 4.51 4.24
N GLU A 71 -3.15 5.73 3.86
CA GLU A 71 -1.75 6.10 3.60
C GLU A 71 -0.87 5.82 4.82
N ARG A 72 -1.32 6.22 6.02
CA ARG A 72 -0.59 5.96 7.27
C ARG A 72 -0.40 4.47 7.53
N MET A 73 -1.41 3.66 7.24
CA MET A 73 -1.34 2.20 7.39
C MET A 73 -0.54 1.51 6.27
N ALA A 74 -0.37 2.16 5.12
CA ALA A 74 0.38 1.62 3.99
C ALA A 74 1.88 1.54 4.28
N HIS A 75 2.40 2.44 5.12
CA HIS A 75 3.81 2.47 5.51
C HIS A 75 4.31 1.11 6.00
N ARG A 76 5.44 0.68 5.43
CA ARG A 76 6.10 -0.57 5.80
C ARG A 76 6.81 -0.38 7.14
N LEU A 77 6.75 -1.41 7.99
CA LEU A 77 7.51 -1.48 9.23
C LEU A 77 9.01 -1.38 8.92
N VAL A 78 9.72 -0.57 9.69
CA VAL A 78 11.17 -0.42 9.61
C VAL A 78 11.81 -1.43 10.56
N SER A 79 12.94 -2.01 10.17
CA SER A 79 13.68 -2.94 11.04
C SER A 79 14.33 -2.16 12.17
N LEU A 80 14.22 -2.66 13.41
CA LEU A 80 14.93 -2.10 14.56
C LEU A 80 16.45 -2.29 14.45
N ASP A 81 16.88 -3.35 13.76
CA ASP A 81 18.29 -3.69 13.55
C ASP A 81 18.89 -2.99 12.32
N GLN A 82 18.13 -2.11 11.65
CA GLN A 82 18.67 -1.35 10.52
C GLN A 82 19.77 -0.43 11.07
N PRO A 83 21.04 -0.62 10.66
CA PRO A 83 22.12 0.22 11.18
C PRO A 83 21.82 1.66 10.79
N LEU A 84 21.63 2.51 11.80
CA LEU A 84 21.70 3.94 11.64
C LEU A 84 23.17 4.21 11.32
N GLY A 85 23.44 4.79 10.14
CA GLY A 85 24.80 4.86 9.59
C GLY A 85 25.86 5.24 10.62
N GLU A 86 26.98 4.50 10.61
CA GLU A 86 28.21 4.87 11.30
C GLU A 86 28.67 6.24 10.78
N SER A 87 28.22 7.30 11.44
CA SER A 87 28.56 8.67 11.08
C SER A 87 28.94 9.50 12.31
N GLU A 88 29.57 8.94 13.34
CA GLU A 88 30.23 9.72 14.42
C GLU A 88 31.42 8.99 15.08
N GLU A 89 32.25 8.26 14.33
CA GLU A 89 33.57 7.83 14.85
C GLU A 89 34.67 8.01 13.81
N ASN A 90 35.02 9.28 13.57
CA ASN A 90 36.31 9.74 13.06
C ASN A 90 36.43 11.24 13.41
N ALA A 91 36.68 11.51 14.69
CA ALA A 91 37.21 12.77 15.21
C ALA A 91 38.41 12.48 16.11
#